data_AF-A0A8T7EJ19-F1
#
_entry.id   AF-A0A8T7EJ19-F1
#
_cell.length_a   1.000
_cell.length_b   1.000
_cell.length_c   1.000
_cell.angle_alpha   90.00
_cell.angle_beta   90.00
_cell.angle_gamma   90.00
#
_symmetry.space_group_name_H-M   'P 1'
#
loop_
_entity.id
_entity.type
_entity.pdbx_description
1 polymer ?
#
loop_
_entity_poly.entity_id
_entity_poly.type
_entity_poly.pdbx_seq_one_letter_code
_entity_poly.pdbx_strand_id
1 'polypeptide(L)' 'MIKGHLFMYTESALHAGTGASVSAVDLPIQRETNTQYPMVQGSGVKARCGVTMSAT' A
#
# COMPACT_ATOMS: atom_id res chain seq x y z
N MET A 1 -24.25 4.42 8.65
CA MET A 1 -22.83 4.02 8.70
C MET A 1 -22.69 2.70 7.95
N ILE A 2 -22.37 2.77 6.65
CA ILE A 2 -22.12 1.58 5.84
C ILE A 2 -20.66 1.16 6.04
N LYS A 3 -20.44 -0.04 6.54
CA LYS A 3 -19.11 -0.63 6.74
C LYS A 3 -18.97 -1.73 5.71
N GLY A 4 -18.25 -1.45 4.63
CA GLY A 4 -18.04 -2.37 3.52
C GLY A 4 -16.56 -2.71 3.38
N HIS A 5 -16.26 -3.95 3.00
CA HIS A 5 -14.90 -4.37 2.65
C HIS A 5 -14.61 -3.95 1.20
N LEU A 6 -13.41 -3.40 0.97
CA LEU A 6 -12.93 -3.03 -0.36
C LEU A 6 -11.88 -4.04 -0.81
N PHE A 7 -12.09 -4.63 -1.99
CA PHE A 7 -11.08 -5.43 -2.69
C PHE A 7 -10.55 -4.61 -3.87
N MET A 8 -9.23 -4.60 -4.03
CA MET A 8 -8.57 -3.89 -5.12
C MET A 8 -7.97 -4.89 -6.10
N TYR A 9 -8.38 -4.81 -7.36
CA TYR A 9 -7.80 -5.56 -8.47
C TYR A 9 -6.93 -4.61 -9.31
N THR A 10 -5.74 -5.06 -9.68
CA THR A 10 -4.78 -4.26 -10.45
C THR A 10 -4.88 -4.64 -11.92
N GLU A 11 -5.54 -3.80 -12.73
CA GLU A 11 -5.60 -3.96 -14.20
C GLU A 11 -4.22 -3.79 -14.86
N SER A 12 -3.33 -3.01 -14.24
CA SER A 12 -1.98 -2.72 -14.71
C SER A 12 -0.96 -2.86 -13.58
N ALA A 13 0.33 -2.91 -13.93
CA ALA A 13 1.40 -3.05 -12.95
C ALA A 13 1.37 -1.93 -11.90
N LEU A 14 1.29 -2.30 -10.62
CA LEU A 14 1.22 -1.37 -9.50
C LEU A 14 2.59 -1.25 -8.81
N HIS A 15 3.16 -0.05 -8.83
CA HIS A 15 4.33 0.27 -8.01
C HIS A 15 3.88 0.92 -6.69
N ALA A 16 3.63 0.10 -5.68
CA ALA A 16 3.44 0.55 -4.31
C ALA A 16 4.81 0.85 -3.68
N GLY A 17 5.43 1.97 -4.08
CA GLY A 17 6.76 2.34 -3.63
C GLY A 17 6.83 2.48 -2.11
N THR A 18 7.87 1.90 -1.52
CA THR A 18 8.34 2.30 -0.21
C THR A 18 9.44 3.36 -0.40
N GLY A 19 9.77 4.14 0.65
CA GLY A 19 10.93 5.02 0.59
C GLY A 19 12.24 4.24 0.33
N ALA A 20 13.40 4.89 0.40
CA ALA A 20 14.69 4.18 0.28
C ALA A 20 14.83 3.14 1.41
N SER A 21 14.44 1.90 1.12
CA SER A 21 14.57 0.76 2.02
C SER A 21 15.80 -0.05 1.62
N VAL A 22 16.49 -0.64 2.60
CA VAL A 22 17.61 -1.54 2.35
C VAL A 22 17.10 -2.76 1.56
N SER A 23 17.38 -2.78 0.27
CA SER A 23 16.84 -3.72 -0.70
C SER A 23 17.86 -3.90 -1.82
N ALA A 24 17.88 -5.09 -2.43
CA ALA A 24 18.73 -5.37 -3.58
C ALA A 24 18.30 -4.63 -4.87
N VAL A 25 17.08 -4.10 -4.88
CA VAL A 25 16.49 -3.34 -6.00
C VAL A 25 16.39 -1.87 -5.61
N ASP A 26 16.71 -0.97 -6.54
CA ASP A 26 16.74 0.48 -6.29
C ASP A 26 15.39 1.03 -5.84
N LEU A 27 14.31 0.65 -6.53
CA LEU A 27 12.95 1.08 -6.25
C LEU A 27 12.07 -0.12 -5.87
N PRO A 28 12.19 -0.60 -4.62
CA PRO A 28 11.41 -1.74 -4.17
C PRO A 28 9.95 -1.37 -3.93
N ILE A 29 9.09 -2.37 -4.11
CA ILE A 29 7.71 -2.31 -3.64
C ILE A 29 7.67 -2.47 -2.13
N GLN A 30 6.63 -1.92 -1.52
CA GLN A 30 6.35 -2.02 -0.12
C GLN A 30 5.97 -3.45 0.29
N ARG A 31 6.55 -3.88 1.41
CA ARG A 31 6.45 -5.26 1.91
C ARG A 31 6.20 -5.27 3.41
N GLU A 32 5.58 -6.33 3.87
CA GLU A 32 5.46 -6.61 5.29
C GLU A 32 6.81 -7.07 5.85
N THR A 33 7.20 -6.60 7.03
CA THR A 33 8.54 -6.87 7.58
C THR A 33 8.75 -8.36 7.90
N ASN A 34 7.76 -9.07 8.45
CA ASN A 34 7.99 -10.43 8.94
C ASN A 34 7.84 -11.47 7.82
N THR A 35 6.83 -11.31 6.95
CA THR A 35 6.56 -12.27 5.86
C THR A 35 7.17 -11.88 4.52
N GLN A 36 7.60 -10.63 4.34
CA GLN A 36 8.06 -10.08 3.07
C GLN A 36 7.03 -10.12 1.94
N TYR A 37 5.74 -10.38 2.25
CA TYR A 37 4.68 -10.31 1.24
C TYR A 37 4.48 -8.87 0.74
N PRO A 38 4.15 -8.71 -0.56
CA PRO A 38 3.84 -7.41 -1.12
C PRO A 38 2.59 -6.83 -0.43
N MET A 39 2.69 -5.58 0.02
CA MET A 39 1.59 -4.90 0.71
C MET A 39 1.47 -3.45 0.27
N VAL A 40 0.27 -2.88 0.35
CA VAL A 40 0.03 -1.45 0.15
C VAL A 40 -0.36 -0.84 1.48
N GLN A 41 0.40 0.14 2.00
CA GLN A 41 0.05 0.78 3.27
C GLN A 41 -1.24 1.59 3.16
N GLY A 42 -2.04 1.55 4.21
CA GLY A 42 -3.31 2.28 4.29
C GLY A 42 -3.16 3.78 4.08
N SER A 43 -2.04 4.38 4.48
CA SER A 43 -1.74 5.81 4.26
C SER A 43 -1.60 6.17 2.77
N GLY A 44 -1.06 5.28 1.95
CA GLY A 44 -0.94 5.48 0.51
C GLY A 44 -2.31 5.38 -0.19
N VAL A 45 -3.10 4.37 0.20
CA VAL A 45 -4.48 4.17 -0.33
C VAL A 45 -5.37 5.36 0.04
N LYS A 46 -5.30 5.77 1.31
CA LYS A 46 -5.95 6.97 1.87
C LYS A 46 -5.71 8.20 0.99
N ALA A 47 -4.44 8.54 0.79
CA ALA A 47 -4.04 9.73 0.06
C ALA A 47 -4.45 9.67 -1.41
N ARG A 48 -4.26 8.53 -2.07
CA ARG A 48 -4.62 8.35 -3.49
C ARG A 48 -6.13 8.37 -3.73
N CYS A 49 -6.93 7.84 -2.79
CA CYS A 49 -8.39 7.88 -2.86
C CYS A 49 -8.97 9.25 -2.41
N GLY A 50 -8.14 10.16 -1.89
CA GLY A 50 -8.54 11.51 -1.52
C GLY A 50 -9.35 11.61 -0.22
N VAL A 51 -9.33 10.56 0.62
CA VAL A 51 -10.10 10.50 1.88
C VAL A 51 -9.16 10.49 3.07
N THR A 52 -9.45 11.29 4.10
CA THR A 52 -8.70 11.22 5.36
C THR A 52 -9.15 10.01 6.20
N MET A 53 -8.56 8.82 6.03
CA MET A 53 -8.66 7.73 7.01
C MET A 53 -8.17 8.25 8.38
N SER A 54 -9.10 8.56 9.26
CA SER A 54 -8.82 8.80 10.67
C SER A 54 -8.34 7.48 11.26
N ALA A 55 -7.11 7.45 11.75
CA ALA A 55 -6.64 6.35 12.57
C ALA A 55 -7.20 6.59 13.98
N THR A 56 -8.46 6.21 14.19
CA THR A 56 -9.11 6.12 15.51
C THR A 56 -10.10 4.98 15.48
#